data_AF-Q8SSB4-F1
#
_entry.id   AF-Q8SSB4-F1
#
_cell.length_a   1.000
_cell.length_b   1.000
_cell.length_c   1.000
_cell.angle_alpha   90.00
_cell.angle_beta   90.00
_cell.angle_gamma   90.00
#
_symmetry.space_group_name_H-M   'P 1'
#
loop_
_entity.id
_entity.type
_entity.pdbx_description
1 polymer ?
#
loop_
_entity_poly.entity_id
_entity_poly.type
_entity_poly.pdbx_seq_one_letter_code
_entity_poly.pdbx_strand_id
1 'polypeptide(L)'
;MGGRGGSKTGNAHTASEIKKHKKERSRQLLLEAYGLMDDPSLSRDSTGKYVCLLCKTKHLTEMSYVKHREGKKHKEASSAKEENQRSIPSYSVRSLVEGGRRGHGIVVNYELAEEMPQYRFVNSLEQNVEEYDESFRYLVFVCRPYENIGFKFENKEIDELSIYEDVDEETGTYTLHFYFLEAGP
;
A
#
# COMPACT_ATOMS: atom_id res chain seq x y z
N MET A 1 -29.33 24.06 -72.62
CA MET A 1 -30.29 24.28 -71.52
C MET A 1 -30.91 22.91 -71.22
N GLY A 2 -30.79 22.24 -70.10
CA GLY A 2 -30.44 22.61 -68.73
C GLY A 2 -31.38 21.78 -67.83
N GLY A 3 -30.94 20.62 -67.34
CA GLY A 3 -31.77 19.69 -66.56
C GLY A 3 -30.99 19.10 -65.40
N ARG A 4 -31.25 19.64 -64.21
CA ARG A 4 -30.48 19.52 -62.95
C ARG A 4 -30.31 18.08 -62.44
N GLY A 5 -29.09 17.79 -61.97
CA GLY A 5 -28.66 16.51 -61.44
C GLY A 5 -29.39 16.06 -60.17
N GLY A 6 -29.53 14.74 -60.06
CA GLY A 6 -30.09 14.04 -58.92
C GLY A 6 -29.31 14.33 -57.64
N SER A 7 -30.01 14.88 -56.65
CA SER A 7 -29.52 15.02 -55.28
C SER A 7 -29.48 13.62 -54.65
N LYS A 8 -28.27 13.06 -54.51
CA LYS A 8 -28.05 11.88 -53.67
C LYS A 8 -28.44 12.25 -52.24
N THR A 9 -29.61 11.79 -51.80
CA THR A 9 -30.06 11.89 -50.40
C THR A 9 -29.09 11.09 -49.53
N GLY A 10 -28.20 11.79 -48.83
CA GLY A 10 -27.41 11.18 -47.77
C GLY A 10 -28.36 10.71 -46.66
N ASN A 11 -28.15 9.51 -46.14
CA ASN A 11 -28.92 8.95 -45.03
C ASN A 11 -28.97 9.96 -43.86
N ALA A 12 -30.12 10.56 -43.64
CA ALA A 12 -30.36 11.41 -42.47
C ALA A 12 -30.60 10.51 -41.26
N HIS A 13 -29.69 10.53 -40.29
CA HIS A 13 -29.90 9.84 -39.01
C HIS A 13 -31.17 10.35 -38.33
N THR A 14 -31.95 9.43 -37.78
CA THR A 14 -33.17 9.76 -37.04
C THR A 14 -32.83 10.55 -35.77
N ALA A 15 -33.78 11.38 -35.30
CA ALA A 15 -33.60 12.13 -34.05
C ALA A 15 -33.31 11.21 -32.83
N SER A 16 -33.76 9.96 -32.89
CA SER A 16 -33.47 8.93 -31.88
C SER A 16 -32.00 8.50 -31.89
N GLU A 17 -31.45 8.21 -33.07
CA GLU A 17 -30.05 7.84 -33.24
C GLU A 17 -29.12 8.98 -32.82
N ILE A 18 -29.47 10.23 -33.15
CA ILE A 18 -28.71 11.41 -32.73
C ILE A 18 -28.69 11.53 -31.19
N LYS A 19 -29.83 11.30 -30.51
CA LYS A 19 -29.90 11.32 -29.04
C LYS A 19 -29.05 10.21 -28.41
N LYS A 20 -29.12 8.99 -28.97
CA LYS A 20 -28.31 7.85 -28.52
C LYS A 20 -26.81 8.14 -28.68
N HIS A 21 -26.39 8.64 -29.84
CA HIS A 21 -24.99 8.96 -30.11
C HIS A 21 -24.47 10.09 -29.19
N LYS A 22 -25.28 11.12 -28.94
CA LYS A 22 -24.94 12.17 -27.97
C LYS A 22 -24.76 11.62 -26.56
N LYS A 23 -25.64 10.72 -26.14
CA LYS A 23 -25.57 10.08 -24.81
C LYS A 23 -24.31 9.23 -24.67
N GLU A 24 -24.00 8.39 -25.67
CA GLU A 24 -22.81 7.55 -25.64
C GLU A 24 -21.52 8.39 -25.66
N ARG A 25 -21.47 9.43 -26.49
CA ARG A 25 -20.33 10.35 -26.53
C ARG A 25 -20.13 11.06 -25.19
N SER A 26 -21.20 11.56 -24.57
CA SER A 26 -21.11 12.22 -23.27
C SER A 26 -20.59 11.29 -22.18
N ARG A 27 -20.95 10.01 -22.26
CA ARG A 27 -20.50 8.95 -21.35
C ARG A 27 -19.03 8.65 -21.56
N GLN A 28 -18.57 8.49 -22.80
CA GLN A 28 -17.16 8.25 -23.10
C GLN A 28 -16.25 9.36 -22.56
N LEU A 29 -16.66 10.62 -22.75
CA LEU A 29 -15.92 11.78 -22.23
C LEU A 29 -15.82 11.77 -20.70
N LEU A 30 -16.87 11.31 -20.01
CA LEU A 30 -16.87 11.20 -18.55
C LEU A 30 -15.95 10.06 -18.08
N LEU A 31 -15.99 8.90 -18.74
CA LEU A 31 -15.10 7.77 -18.42
C LEU A 31 -13.63 8.17 -18.55
N GLU A 32 -13.28 8.88 -19.62
CA GLU A 32 -11.94 9.38 -19.88
C GLU A 32 -11.53 10.45 -18.86
N ALA A 33 -12.37 11.47 -18.64
CA ALA A 33 -12.07 12.58 -17.72
C ALA A 33 -11.82 12.14 -16.27
N TYR A 34 -12.51 11.08 -15.82
CA TYR A 34 -12.36 10.54 -14.47
C TYR A 34 -11.47 9.29 -14.39
N GLY A 35 -10.85 8.87 -15.49
CA GLY A 35 -9.98 7.68 -15.53
C GLY A 35 -10.70 6.40 -15.09
N LEU A 36 -11.98 6.23 -15.43
CA LEU A 36 -12.79 5.09 -15.00
C LEU A 36 -12.52 3.81 -15.80
N MET A 37 -11.85 3.91 -16.95
CA MET A 37 -11.51 2.75 -17.78
C MET A 37 -10.45 1.87 -17.10
N ASP A 38 -9.50 2.49 -16.40
CA ASP A 38 -8.34 1.82 -15.79
C ASP A 38 -8.42 1.75 -14.27
N ASP A 39 -9.56 2.12 -13.67
CA ASP A 39 -9.76 2.14 -12.22
C ASP A 39 -9.81 0.70 -11.65
N PRO A 40 -8.80 0.25 -10.88
CA PRO A 40 -8.73 -1.13 -10.38
C PRO A 40 -9.84 -1.48 -9.39
N SER A 41 -10.47 -0.46 -8.80
CA SER A 41 -11.55 -0.63 -7.83
C SER A 41 -12.94 -0.65 -8.49
N LEU A 42 -13.06 -0.35 -9.78
CA LEU A 42 -14.32 -0.34 -10.52
C LEU A 42 -14.53 -1.62 -11.34
N SER A 43 -15.70 -2.22 -11.21
CA SER A 43 -16.15 -3.32 -12.06
C SER A 43 -17.62 -3.15 -12.47
N ARG A 44 -18.12 -4.01 -13.35
CA ARG A 44 -19.54 -4.09 -13.69
C ARG A 44 -20.08 -5.47 -13.39
N ASP A 45 -21.26 -5.52 -12.76
CA ASP A 45 -21.97 -6.78 -12.55
C ASP A 45 -22.68 -7.25 -13.84
N SER A 46 -23.21 -8.48 -13.82
CA SER A 46 -23.95 -9.07 -14.95
C SER A 46 -25.21 -8.29 -15.34
N THR A 47 -25.72 -7.42 -14.46
CA THR A 47 -26.87 -6.54 -14.72
C THR A 47 -26.44 -5.19 -15.31
N GLY A 48 -25.12 -4.94 -15.39
CA GLY A 48 -24.55 -3.70 -15.89
C GLY A 48 -24.48 -2.56 -14.87
N LYS A 49 -24.71 -2.82 -13.57
CA LYS A 49 -24.48 -1.84 -12.50
C LYS A 49 -22.99 -1.75 -12.19
N TYR A 50 -22.55 -0.58 -11.76
CA TYR A 50 -21.16 -0.34 -11.38
C TYR A 50 -20.93 -0.84 -9.96
N VAL A 51 -19.85 -1.58 -9.73
CA VAL A 51 -19.51 -2.17 -8.45
C VAL A 51 -18.13 -1.68 -8.04
N CYS A 52 -18.04 -1.12 -6.84
CA CYS A 52 -16.76 -0.84 -6.20
C CYS A 52 -16.25 -2.13 -5.54
N LEU A 53 -15.16 -2.72 -6.04
CA LEU A 53 -14.57 -3.95 -5.51
C LEU A 53 -13.95 -3.76 -4.13
N LEU A 54 -13.44 -2.56 -3.86
CA LEU A 54 -12.84 -2.20 -2.58
C LEU A 54 -13.90 -2.10 -1.47
N CYS A 55 -14.98 -1.36 -1.71
CA CYS A 55 -16.02 -1.10 -0.72
C CYS A 55 -17.21 -2.07 -0.80
N LYS A 56 -17.27 -2.93 -1.82
CA LYS A 56 -18.38 -3.84 -2.13
C LYS A 56 -19.73 -3.12 -2.28
N THR A 57 -19.72 -1.89 -2.79
CA THR A 57 -20.92 -1.06 -3.01
C THR A 57 -21.36 -1.07 -4.47
N LYS A 58 -22.67 -0.97 -4.70
CA LYS A 58 -23.26 -0.91 -6.05
C LYS A 58 -23.74 0.51 -6.38
N HIS A 59 -23.49 0.94 -7.61
CA HIS A 59 -23.81 2.27 -8.13
C HIS A 59 -24.57 2.16 -9.46
N LEU A 60 -25.59 3.00 -9.62
CA LEU A 60 -26.46 2.98 -10.80
C LEU A 60 -25.87 3.73 -12.00
N THR A 61 -25.02 4.72 -11.75
CA THR A 61 -24.41 5.58 -12.77
C THR A 61 -22.93 5.77 -12.51
N GLU A 62 -22.16 6.12 -13.55
CA GLU A 62 -20.73 6.46 -13.44
C GLU A 62 -20.52 7.58 -12.42
N MET A 63 -21.33 8.64 -12.49
CA MET A 63 -21.21 9.77 -11.58
C MET A 63 -21.53 9.43 -10.11
N SER A 64 -22.42 8.44 -9.88
CA SER A 64 -22.66 7.93 -8.53
C SER A 64 -21.42 7.20 -7.99
N TYR A 65 -20.70 6.48 -8.84
CA TYR A 65 -19.45 5.84 -8.47
C TYR A 65 -18.31 6.85 -8.26
N VAL A 66 -18.16 7.85 -9.14
CA VAL A 66 -17.15 8.93 -8.99
C VAL A 66 -17.28 9.61 -7.62
N LYS A 67 -18.50 10.02 -7.25
CA LYS A 67 -18.76 10.62 -5.93
C LYS A 67 -18.43 9.69 -4.77
N HIS A 68 -18.64 8.39 -4.94
CA HIS A 68 -18.27 7.39 -3.94
C HIS A 68 -16.75 7.27 -3.81
N ARG A 69 -16.02 7.19 -4.93
CA ARG A 69 -14.55 7.10 -4.99
C ARG A 69 -13.87 8.32 -4.36
N GLU A 70 -14.40 9.51 -4.62
CA GLU A 70 -13.91 10.76 -4.02
C GLU A 70 -14.28 10.90 -2.53
N GLY A 71 -15.21 10.07 -2.03
CA GLY A 71 -15.69 10.07 -0.66
C GLY A 71 -14.66 9.52 0.33
N LYS A 72 -14.73 10.04 1.57
CA LYS A 72 -13.77 9.72 2.65
C LYS A 72 -13.63 8.21 2.91
N LYS A 73 -14.76 7.51 2.99
CA LYS A 73 -14.79 6.06 3.28
C LYS A 73 -14.05 5.22 2.24
N HIS A 74 -14.14 5.60 0.96
CA HIS A 74 -13.43 4.89 -0.10
C HIS A 74 -11.92 5.14 0.03
N LYS A 75 -11.51 6.40 0.21
CA LYS A 75 -10.10 6.77 0.41
C LYS A 75 -9.45 6.05 1.60
N GLU A 76 -10.14 6.02 2.74
CA GLU A 76 -9.68 5.31 3.94
C GLU A 76 -9.54 3.79 3.70
N ALA A 77 -10.47 3.18 2.93
CA ALA A 77 -10.36 1.78 2.56
C ALA A 77 -9.20 1.53 1.57
N SER A 78 -8.90 2.48 0.68
CA SER A 78 -7.80 2.33 -0.29
C SER A 78 -6.47 2.34 0.42
N SER A 79 -6.25 3.30 1.33
CA SER A 79 -5.02 3.36 2.13
C SER A 79 -4.86 2.12 3.02
N ALA A 80 -5.94 1.63 3.62
CA ALA A 80 -5.89 0.40 4.42
C ALA A 80 -5.56 -0.84 3.57
N LYS A 81 -6.03 -0.88 2.31
CA LYS A 81 -5.69 -1.97 1.38
C LYS A 81 -4.22 -1.89 0.94
N GLU A 82 -3.70 -0.69 0.70
CA GLU A 82 -2.28 -0.48 0.40
C GLU A 82 -1.39 -0.91 1.58
N GLU A 83 -1.79 -0.59 2.82
CA GLU A 83 -1.13 -1.09 4.03
C GLU A 83 -1.11 -2.62 4.10
N ASN A 84 -2.22 -3.27 3.76
CA ASN A 84 -2.34 -4.74 3.78
C ASN A 84 -1.72 -5.45 2.55
N GLN A 85 -1.17 -4.70 1.60
CA GLN A 85 -0.43 -5.25 0.44
C GLN A 85 1.09 -5.03 0.57
N ARG A 86 1.55 -4.45 1.67
CA ARG A 86 2.97 -4.27 1.94
C ARG A 86 3.66 -5.63 2.02
N SER A 87 4.86 -5.73 1.45
CA SER A 87 5.64 -6.96 1.51
C SER A 87 6.38 -7.06 2.84
N ILE A 88 6.52 -8.28 3.37
CA ILE A 88 7.42 -8.56 4.48
C ILE A 88 8.86 -8.62 3.92
N PRO A 89 9.82 -7.87 4.47
CA PRO A 89 11.21 -7.90 4.02
C PRO A 89 11.86 -9.22 4.39
N SER A 90 12.90 -9.64 3.66
CA SER A 90 13.71 -10.78 4.08
C SER A 90 14.68 -10.36 5.18
N TYR A 91 14.99 -11.27 6.11
CA TYR A 91 15.84 -10.95 7.26
C TYR A 91 16.63 -12.15 7.78
N SER A 92 17.67 -11.87 8.55
CA SER A 92 18.41 -12.85 9.34
C SER A 92 18.76 -12.31 10.72
N VAL A 93 18.77 -13.20 11.72
CA VAL A 93 19.10 -12.86 13.11
C VAL A 93 20.19 -13.80 13.60
N ARG A 94 21.20 -13.24 14.27
CA ARG A 94 22.29 -13.97 14.91
C ARG A 94 22.52 -13.51 16.34
N SER A 95 22.96 -14.41 17.19
CA SER A 95 23.52 -14.04 18.49
C SER A 95 24.98 -13.62 18.33
N LEU A 96 25.35 -12.52 18.98
CA LEU A 96 26.71 -12.00 19.02
C LEU A 96 27.34 -12.27 20.39
N VAL A 97 28.64 -12.53 20.39
CA VAL A 97 29.45 -12.67 21.61
C VAL A 97 30.78 -11.96 21.39
N GLU A 98 31.05 -10.93 22.21
CA GLU A 98 32.29 -10.16 22.13
C GLU A 98 32.76 -9.76 23.54
N GLY A 99 33.98 -10.18 23.90
CA GLY A 99 34.55 -9.86 25.21
C GLY A 99 33.73 -10.38 26.40
N GLY A 100 32.94 -11.44 26.23
CA GLY A 100 32.03 -11.97 27.26
C GLY A 100 30.61 -11.39 27.22
N ARG A 101 30.42 -10.25 26.54
CA ARG A 101 29.10 -9.63 26.34
C ARG A 101 28.31 -10.40 25.30
N ARG A 102 27.01 -10.53 25.51
CA ARG A 102 26.06 -11.13 24.55
C ARG A 102 25.24 -10.04 23.88
N GLY A 103 24.87 -10.28 22.64
CA GLY A 103 24.10 -9.32 21.85
C GLY A 103 23.34 -9.99 20.72
N HIS A 104 22.70 -9.17 19.90
CA HIS A 104 22.00 -9.59 18.69
C HIS A 104 22.50 -8.81 17.49
N GLY A 105 22.62 -9.51 16.38
CA GLY A 105 22.83 -8.91 15.07
C GLY A 105 21.68 -9.25 14.15
N ILE A 106 21.06 -8.22 13.58
CA ILE A 106 19.94 -8.32 12.67
C ILE A 106 20.36 -7.73 11.34
N VAL A 107 20.06 -8.45 10.27
CA VAL A 107 20.21 -7.97 8.89
C VAL A 107 18.86 -8.05 8.22
N VAL A 108 18.37 -6.94 7.66
CA VAL A 108 17.09 -6.83 6.97
C VAL A 108 17.35 -6.33 5.56
N ASN A 109 16.73 -6.96 4.56
CA ASN A 109 16.84 -6.56 3.18
C ASN A 109 15.62 -5.69 2.80
N TYR A 110 15.92 -4.45 2.44
CA TYR A 110 14.99 -3.43 2.02
C TYR A 110 15.30 -2.93 0.59
N GLU A 111 15.48 -3.87 -0.36
CA GLU A 111 15.79 -3.58 -1.78
C GLU A 111 14.86 -2.54 -2.44
N LEU A 112 13.60 -2.43 -2.00
CA LEU A 112 12.60 -1.52 -2.55
C LEU A 112 12.32 -0.30 -1.66
N ALA A 113 13.19 0.01 -0.70
CA ALA A 113 13.00 1.12 0.24
C ALA A 113 12.75 2.46 -0.47
N GLU A 114 11.69 3.15 -0.06
CA GLU A 114 11.42 4.54 -0.49
C GLU A 114 12.00 5.58 0.48
N GLU A 115 12.37 5.13 1.69
CA GLU A 115 12.87 5.96 2.78
C GLU A 115 13.91 5.20 3.62
N MET A 116 14.76 5.94 4.33
CA MET A 116 15.77 5.35 5.21
C MET A 116 15.09 4.48 6.28
N PRO A 117 15.50 3.21 6.48
CA PRO A 117 14.94 2.37 7.52
C PRO A 117 15.14 2.97 8.91
N GLN A 118 14.16 2.79 9.77
CA GLN A 118 14.20 3.24 11.15
C GLN A 118 13.99 2.04 12.08
N TYR A 119 14.54 2.12 13.29
CA TYR A 119 14.32 1.12 14.31
C TYR A 119 13.91 1.75 15.65
N ARG A 120 13.28 0.94 16.49
CA ARG A 120 12.95 1.33 17.87
C ARG A 120 12.93 0.11 18.79
N PHE A 121 13.47 0.28 20.00
CA PHE A 121 13.22 -0.67 21.09
C PHE A 121 11.90 -0.34 21.77
N VAL A 122 11.05 -1.35 21.92
CA VAL A 122 9.65 -1.23 22.33
C VAL A 122 9.41 -2.21 23.47
N ASN A 123 8.62 -1.81 24.48
CA ASN A 123 8.20 -2.71 25.56
C ASN A 123 7.04 -3.62 25.10
N SER A 124 6.71 -4.63 25.90
CA SER A 124 5.62 -5.55 25.55
C SER A 124 4.21 -4.93 25.58
N LEU A 125 4.02 -3.76 26.17
CA LEU A 125 2.72 -3.07 26.23
C LEU A 125 2.43 -2.29 24.93
N GLU A 126 3.48 -1.80 24.29
CA GLU A 126 3.40 -0.99 23.08
C GLU A 126 3.25 -1.81 21.79
N GLN A 127 3.64 -3.10 21.82
CA GLN A 127 3.37 -4.02 20.72
C GLN A 127 1.92 -4.55 20.85
N ASN A 128 1.15 -4.53 19.77
CA ASN A 128 -0.28 -4.90 19.75
C ASN A 128 -0.53 -6.27 19.08
N VAL A 129 0.48 -7.15 19.06
CA VAL A 129 0.44 -8.42 18.29
C VAL A 129 0.41 -9.63 19.23
N GLU A 130 1.32 -9.70 20.19
CA GLU A 130 1.40 -10.74 21.21
C GLU A 130 0.74 -10.31 22.52
N GLU A 131 0.43 -11.28 23.39
CA GLU A 131 0.01 -10.98 24.77
C GLU A 131 1.12 -10.25 25.53
N TYR A 132 0.72 -9.45 26.52
CA TYR A 132 1.66 -8.72 27.35
C TYR A 132 2.53 -9.67 28.18
N ASP A 133 3.85 -9.54 28.06
CA ASP A 133 4.84 -10.26 28.87
C ASP A 133 6.03 -9.32 29.19
N GLU A 134 6.17 -8.96 30.46
CA GLU A 134 7.24 -8.07 30.94
C GLU A 134 8.65 -8.66 30.81
N SER A 135 8.75 -9.97 30.61
CA SER A 135 10.03 -10.68 30.43
C SER A 135 10.69 -10.38 29.09
N PHE A 136 9.97 -9.71 28.18
CA PHE A 136 10.42 -9.47 26.81
C PHE A 136 10.32 -8.01 26.38
N ARG A 137 11.23 -7.64 25.48
CA ARG A 137 11.22 -6.41 24.71
C ARG A 137 11.29 -6.75 23.22
N TYR A 138 10.99 -5.75 22.40
CA TYR A 138 10.88 -5.91 20.96
C TYR A 138 11.73 -4.86 20.25
N LEU A 139 12.48 -5.27 19.24
CA LEU A 139 13.16 -4.38 18.30
C LEU A 139 12.30 -4.30 17.04
N VAL A 140 11.71 -3.14 16.78
CA VAL A 140 10.80 -2.92 15.66
C VAL A 140 11.52 -2.13 14.58
N PHE A 141 11.44 -2.61 13.35
CA PHE A 141 11.90 -1.89 12.15
C PHE A 141 10.73 -1.34 11.36
N VAL A 142 10.91 -0.14 10.81
CA VAL A 142 9.94 0.60 10.02
C VAL A 142 10.63 1.10 8.75
N CYS A 143 10.14 0.68 7.59
CA CYS A 143 10.65 1.14 6.29
C CYS A 143 9.58 0.91 5.21
N ARG A 144 9.06 1.96 4.58
CA ARG A 144 8.15 1.79 3.44
C ARG A 144 8.91 1.35 2.18
N PRO A 145 8.30 0.50 1.32
CA PRO A 145 6.90 0.04 1.33
C PRO A 145 6.65 -1.24 2.13
N TYR A 146 7.60 -1.66 2.98
CA TYR A 146 7.52 -2.92 3.70
C TYR A 146 6.60 -2.84 4.92
N GLU A 147 6.12 -4.00 5.36
CA GLU A 147 5.48 -4.12 6.66
C GLU A 147 6.50 -3.92 7.80
N ASN A 148 6.04 -3.37 8.91
CA ASN A 148 6.86 -3.27 10.11
C ASN A 148 7.15 -4.67 10.63
N ILE A 149 8.42 -4.97 10.91
CA ILE A 149 8.83 -6.24 11.50
C ILE A 149 9.34 -6.02 12.92
N GLY A 150 9.10 -7.00 13.80
CA GLY A 150 9.50 -6.94 15.21
C GLY A 150 10.27 -8.18 15.62
N PHE A 151 11.35 -8.00 16.38
CA PHE A 151 12.14 -9.09 16.94
C PHE A 151 12.03 -9.11 18.46
N LYS A 152 11.50 -10.21 19.01
CA LYS A 152 11.37 -10.44 20.45
C LYS A 152 12.71 -10.85 21.05
N PHE A 153 13.09 -10.24 22.18
CA PHE A 153 14.28 -10.61 22.94
C PHE A 153 14.05 -10.43 24.45
N GLU A 154 14.87 -11.08 25.27
CA GLU A 154 14.77 -11.00 26.74
C GLU A 154 14.88 -9.56 27.22
N ASN A 155 14.11 -9.18 28.24
CA ASN A 155 14.14 -7.85 28.84
C ASN A 155 15.41 -7.63 29.66
N LYS A 156 16.53 -7.48 28.95
CA LYS A 156 17.85 -7.12 29.47
C LYS A 156 18.17 -5.70 29.05
N GLU A 157 18.89 -5.00 29.92
CA GLU A 157 19.37 -3.65 29.61
C GLU A 157 20.33 -3.68 28.41
N ILE A 158 20.13 -2.73 27.50
CA ILE A 158 20.91 -2.61 26.27
C ILE A 158 22.04 -1.61 26.51
N ASP A 159 23.24 -1.94 26.05
CA ASP A 159 24.33 -0.98 25.98
C ASP A 159 24.11 -0.08 24.77
N GLU A 160 23.50 1.09 24.97
CA GLU A 160 23.18 2.03 23.88
C GLU A 160 24.42 2.48 23.09
N LEU A 161 25.60 2.51 23.74
CA LEU A 161 26.87 2.87 23.08
C LEU A 161 27.40 1.74 22.19
N SER A 162 26.88 0.52 22.35
CA SER A 162 27.24 -0.64 21.54
C SER A 162 26.41 -0.78 20.26
N ILE A 163 25.37 0.06 20.09
CA ILE A 163 24.51 -0.02 18.92
C ILE A 163 25.29 0.42 17.69
N TYR A 164 25.34 -0.48 16.71
CA TYR A 164 25.93 -0.24 15.40
C TYR A 164 24.84 -0.38 14.34
N GLU A 165 24.76 0.60 13.45
CA GLU A 165 23.84 0.67 12.30
C GLU A 165 24.66 0.89 11.04
N ASP A 166 24.31 0.18 9.97
CA ASP A 166 24.90 0.33 8.64
C ASP A 166 23.85 0.05 7.56
N VAL A 167 23.92 0.80 6.46
CA VAL A 167 23.01 0.65 5.31
C VAL A 167 23.83 0.60 4.04
N ASP A 168 23.75 -0.53 3.34
CA ASP A 168 24.27 -0.67 1.99
C ASP A 168 23.21 -0.17 1.00
N GLU A 169 23.39 1.05 0.49
CA GLU A 169 22.48 1.68 -0.47
C GLU A 169 22.41 0.96 -1.83
N GLU A 170 23.44 0.19 -2.21
CA GLU A 170 23.43 -0.55 -3.48
C GLU A 170 22.54 -1.78 -3.42
N THR A 171 22.57 -2.49 -2.30
CA THR A 171 21.78 -3.71 -2.10
C THR A 171 20.49 -3.50 -1.31
N GLY A 172 20.32 -2.34 -0.67
CA GLY A 172 19.24 -2.09 0.28
C GLY A 172 19.39 -2.89 1.58
N THR A 173 20.59 -3.38 1.90
CA THR A 173 20.83 -4.19 3.10
C THR A 173 21.02 -3.29 4.31
N TYR A 174 20.14 -3.43 5.29
CA TYR A 174 20.20 -2.73 6.57
C TYR A 174 20.71 -3.67 7.66
N THR A 175 21.77 -3.28 8.36
CA THR A 175 22.39 -4.06 9.44
C THR A 175 22.29 -3.28 10.75
N LEU A 176 21.79 -3.95 11.80
CA LEU A 176 21.81 -3.43 13.16
C LEU A 176 22.27 -4.47 14.15
N HIS A 177 23.30 -4.12 14.92
CA HIS A 177 23.84 -4.94 15.99
C HIS A 177 23.81 -4.17 17.31
N PHE A 178 23.58 -4.88 18.42
CA PHE A 178 23.68 -4.31 19.77
C PHE A 178 24.07 -5.39 20.77
N TYR A 179 24.64 -4.97 21.90
CA TYR A 179 24.96 -5.82 23.04
C TYR A 179 24.13 -5.43 24.26
N PHE A 180 23.95 -6.38 25.18
CA PHE A 180 23.38 -6.11 26.48
C PHE A 180 24.44 -5.56 27.44
N LEU A 181 24.02 -4.74 28.40
CA LEU A 181 24.86 -4.41 29.55
C LEU A 181 25.21 -5.72 30.28
N GLU A 182 26.45 -5.85 30.72
CA GLU A 182 26.81 -6.96 31.59
C GLU A 182 25.95 -6.88 32.86
N ALA A 183 25.41 -8.02 33.30
CA ALA A 183 24.86 -8.08 34.64
C ALA A 183 26.00 -7.71 35.58
N GLY A 184 25.89 -6.55 36.23
CA GLY A 184 26.83 -6.17 37.28
C GLY A 184 26.94 -7.31 38.31
N PRO A 185 28.11 -7.46 38.96
CA PRO A 185 28.34 -8.51 39.94
C PRO A 185 27.31 -8.49 41.09
#